data_AF-A0A9D9CD00-F1
#
_entry.id   AF-A0A9D9CD00-F1
#
_cell.length_a   1.000
_cell.length_b   1.000
_cell.length_c   1.000
_cell.angle_alpha   90.00
_cell.angle_beta   90.00
_cell.angle_gamma   90.00
#
_symmetry.space_group_name_H-M   'P 1'
#
loop_
_entity.id
_entity.type
_entity.pdbx_description
1 polymer ?
#
loop_
_entity_poly.entity_id
_entity_poly.type
_entity_poly.pdbx_seq_one_letter_code
_entity_poly.pdbx_strand_id
1 'polypeptide(L)'
;EDIHKSLNEVRRLQQEWKDCGPVSQEHVNDLWKRYQAEVERFYDQLRLYNEFRDYDSKKNLEAQTSLCEAAEKLQDAPDVVVAFRKLQELHEQWRETGPVAKDIREEIWQRFKNASTEINKRYQAFFEKLKEAETENLVRKTAICETIESIDVTALTSFKAWETKTEEVMALQETWKTIGFAPKKSNTRIFERYRAACDAFFLAKSNFYKGMKENLNANLEKKKALCEKVEALKDSTQWTATANELVKLQKEWKEIGQVPRKYSDALWKRFIAACDYFFEQKEKFGSSQRNQEQQHLAAKKALIEEVKAFDAELSQEEALQQVKDWNARWSEIGHVPFKEKDKIYTLWREAVDAQMSRMNIDRSSRRLSSFQNNLADIKSQGQNKLQRERERLMRQYEAICSEIKTCENNIGFFTSSKNSGAKLLQEMQRNIDKLKEDRDLIIKKIQMIDED
;
A
#
# COMPACT_ATOMS: atom_id res chain seq x y z
N GLU A 1 -45.25 -17.31 -90.36
CA GLU A 1 -46.73 -17.35 -90.37
C GLU A 1 -47.20 -18.68 -89.79
N ASP A 2 -48.43 -18.75 -89.29
CA ASP A 2 -48.99 -19.95 -88.69
C ASP A 2 -49.26 -21.01 -89.79
N ILE A 3 -48.41 -22.05 -89.84
CA ILE A 3 -48.49 -23.16 -90.80
C ILE A 3 -49.89 -23.79 -90.81
N HIS A 4 -50.57 -23.83 -89.66
CA HIS A 4 -51.92 -24.38 -89.59
C HIS A 4 -52.92 -23.53 -90.38
N LYS A 5 -52.74 -22.21 -90.40
CA LYS A 5 -53.55 -21.31 -91.25
C LYS A 5 -53.21 -21.51 -92.74
N SER A 6 -51.93 -21.58 -93.09
CA SER A 6 -51.50 -21.82 -94.47
C SER A 6 -51.99 -23.17 -95.01
N LEU A 7 -51.97 -24.23 -94.19
CA LEU A 7 -52.51 -25.56 -94.54
C LEU A 7 -54.03 -25.56 -94.75
N ASN A 8 -54.77 -24.85 -93.90
CA ASN A 8 -56.22 -24.74 -94.05
C ASN A 8 -56.59 -23.95 -95.31
N GLU A 9 -55.84 -22.89 -95.62
CA GLU A 9 -56.03 -22.09 -96.83
C GLU A 9 -55.76 -22.90 -98.10
N VAL A 10 -54.66 -23.67 -98.13
CA VAL A 10 -54.36 -24.56 -99.26
C VAL A 10 -55.44 -25.61 -99.45
N ARG A 11 -55.96 -26.20 -98.36
CA ARG A 11 -57.09 -27.14 -98.46
C ARG A 11 -58.35 -26.48 -99.03
N ARG A 12 -58.62 -25.21 -98.69
CA ARG A 12 -59.73 -24.44 -99.27
C ARG A 12 -59.53 -24.22 -100.76
N LEU A 13 -58.35 -23.73 -101.17
CA LEU A 13 -58.01 -23.50 -102.57
C LEU A 13 -58.04 -24.78 -103.42
N GLN A 14 -57.62 -25.91 -102.86
CA GLN A 14 -57.75 -27.22 -103.51
C GLN A 14 -59.21 -27.67 -103.67
N GLN A 15 -60.09 -27.31 -102.73
CA GLN A 15 -61.51 -27.59 -102.84
C GLN A 15 -62.17 -26.68 -103.89
N GLU A 16 -61.86 -25.38 -103.87
CA GLU A 16 -62.31 -24.42 -104.90
C GLU A 16 -61.86 -24.84 -106.31
N TRP A 17 -60.65 -25.38 -106.45
CA TRP A 17 -60.16 -25.95 -107.71
C TRP A 17 -60.98 -27.16 -108.18
N LYS A 18 -61.37 -28.06 -107.27
CA LYS A 18 -62.21 -29.23 -107.59
C LYS A 18 -63.63 -28.84 -107.99
N ASP A 19 -64.14 -27.74 -107.44
CA ASP A 19 -65.49 -27.23 -107.68
C ASP A 19 -65.57 -26.38 -108.97
N CYS A 20 -64.43 -26.03 -109.58
CA CYS A 20 -64.37 -25.37 -110.89
C CYS A 20 -64.79 -26.33 -112.02
N GLY A 21 -65.70 -25.89 -112.90
CA GLY A 21 -66.27 -26.69 -113.99
C GLY A 21 -65.30 -27.07 -115.13
N PRO A 22 -65.77 -27.80 -116.15
CA PRO A 22 -64.92 -28.34 -117.22
C PRO A 22 -64.32 -27.24 -118.12
N VAL A 23 -63.07 -27.45 -118.53
CA VAL A 23 -62.27 -26.52 -119.37
C VAL A 23 -62.07 -27.14 -120.78
N SER A 24 -61.82 -26.31 -121.80
CA SER A 24 -61.57 -26.77 -123.19
C SER A 24 -60.44 -27.82 -123.26
N GLN A 25 -60.67 -28.92 -123.98
CA GLN A 25 -59.73 -30.05 -124.06
C GLN A 25 -58.33 -29.67 -124.55
N GLU A 26 -58.20 -28.59 -125.33
CA GLU A 26 -56.90 -28.08 -125.78
C GLU A 26 -56.00 -27.59 -124.63
N HIS A 27 -56.57 -27.14 -123.51
CA HIS A 27 -55.84 -26.46 -122.42
C HIS A 27 -55.82 -27.24 -121.10
N VAL A 28 -56.66 -28.27 -120.96
CA VAL A 28 -56.82 -29.08 -119.72
C VAL A 28 -55.48 -29.65 -119.23
N ASN A 29 -54.69 -30.23 -120.12
CA ASN A 29 -53.41 -30.87 -119.74
C ASN A 29 -52.38 -29.86 -119.24
N ASP A 30 -52.29 -28.68 -119.85
CA ASP A 30 -51.34 -27.64 -119.45
C ASP A 30 -51.76 -26.98 -118.12
N LEU A 31 -53.06 -26.72 -117.96
CA LEU A 31 -53.63 -26.19 -116.73
C LEU A 31 -53.44 -27.14 -115.53
N TRP A 32 -53.66 -28.45 -115.72
CA TRP A 32 -53.47 -29.45 -114.68
C TRP A 32 -51.99 -29.59 -114.28
N LYS A 33 -51.07 -29.53 -115.25
CA LYS A 33 -49.61 -29.50 -114.97
C LYS A 33 -49.21 -28.29 -114.14
N ARG A 34 -49.74 -27.09 -114.44
CA ARG A 34 -49.44 -25.87 -113.67
C ARG A 34 -49.97 -25.94 -112.24
N TYR A 35 -51.20 -26.40 -112.06
CA TYR A 35 -51.78 -26.61 -110.73
C TYR A 35 -50.98 -27.62 -109.91
N GLN A 36 -50.66 -28.78 -110.51
CA GLN A 36 -49.86 -29.81 -109.86
C GLN A 36 -48.48 -29.28 -109.45
N ALA A 37 -47.82 -28.49 -110.31
CA ALA A 37 -46.54 -27.86 -110.01
C ALA A 37 -46.61 -26.88 -108.83
N GLU A 38 -47.67 -26.06 -108.71
CA GLU A 38 -47.84 -25.16 -107.56
C GLU A 38 -48.21 -25.89 -106.26
N VAL A 39 -48.99 -26.97 -106.35
CA VAL A 39 -49.27 -27.85 -105.20
C VAL A 39 -47.99 -28.54 -104.71
N GLU A 40 -47.20 -29.10 -105.63
CA GLU A 40 -45.90 -29.71 -105.33
C GLU A 40 -44.96 -28.67 -104.69
N ARG A 41 -44.87 -27.46 -105.26
CA ARG A 41 -44.06 -26.37 -104.71
C ARG A 41 -44.44 -26.00 -103.27
N PHE A 42 -45.74 -25.94 -102.96
CA PHE A 42 -46.21 -25.67 -101.59
C PHE A 42 -45.81 -26.79 -100.62
N TYR A 43 -46.02 -28.06 -100.98
CA TYR A 43 -45.68 -29.18 -100.10
C TYR A 43 -44.16 -29.36 -99.96
N ASP A 44 -43.38 -29.07 -100.99
CA ASP A 44 -41.92 -29.01 -100.91
C ASP A 44 -41.46 -27.90 -99.95
N GLN A 45 -42.05 -26.70 -100.03
CA GLN A 45 -41.78 -25.61 -99.08
C GLN A 45 -42.19 -25.98 -97.64
N LEU A 46 -43.33 -26.61 -97.45
CA LEU A 46 -43.79 -27.09 -96.15
C LEU A 46 -42.86 -28.16 -95.58
N ARG A 47 -42.42 -29.09 -96.43
CA ARG A 47 -41.45 -30.12 -96.07
C ARG A 47 -40.13 -29.48 -95.65
N LEU A 48 -39.57 -28.58 -96.46
CA LEU A 48 -38.35 -27.85 -96.15
C LEU A 48 -38.49 -27.06 -94.85
N TYR A 49 -39.61 -26.36 -94.64
CA TYR A 49 -39.89 -25.65 -93.39
C TYR A 49 -39.88 -26.59 -92.18
N ASN A 50 -40.53 -27.75 -92.27
CA ASN A 50 -40.55 -28.74 -91.19
C ASN A 50 -39.14 -29.30 -90.94
N GLU A 51 -38.37 -29.59 -92.01
CA GLU A 51 -36.98 -30.03 -91.92
C GLU A 51 -36.10 -28.96 -91.26
N PHE A 52 -36.26 -27.67 -91.60
CA PHE A 52 -35.57 -26.55 -90.94
C PHE A 52 -35.97 -26.41 -89.48
N ARG A 53 -37.26 -26.50 -89.14
CA ARG A 53 -37.73 -26.42 -87.74
C ARG A 53 -37.20 -27.58 -86.90
N ASP A 54 -37.17 -28.79 -87.46
CA ASP A 54 -36.64 -29.97 -86.78
C ASP A 54 -35.12 -29.87 -86.64
N TYR A 55 -34.43 -29.29 -87.63
CA TYR A 55 -33.01 -28.95 -87.54
C TYR A 55 -32.72 -27.90 -86.45
N ASP A 56 -33.50 -26.81 -86.40
CA ASP A 56 -33.40 -25.79 -85.34
C ASP A 56 -33.68 -26.40 -83.97
N SER A 57 -34.68 -27.27 -83.85
CA SER A 57 -35.00 -27.98 -82.61
C SER A 57 -33.86 -28.90 -82.15
N LYS A 58 -33.15 -29.55 -83.10
CA LYS A 58 -31.94 -30.35 -82.82
C LYS A 58 -30.78 -29.46 -82.36
N LYS A 59 -30.53 -28.33 -83.04
CA LYS A 59 -29.50 -27.36 -82.63
C LYS A 59 -29.79 -26.76 -81.25
N ASN A 60 -31.04 -26.41 -80.98
CA ASN A 60 -31.47 -25.91 -79.68
C ASN A 60 -31.29 -26.99 -78.60
N LEU A 61 -31.55 -28.26 -78.93
CA LEU A 61 -31.32 -29.38 -78.01
C LEU A 61 -29.83 -29.56 -77.70
N GLU A 62 -28.96 -29.51 -78.70
CA GLU A 62 -27.51 -29.56 -78.51
C GLU A 62 -27.03 -28.40 -77.62
N ALA A 63 -27.52 -27.18 -77.88
CA ALA A 63 -27.22 -26.01 -77.06
C ALA A 63 -27.72 -26.17 -75.61
N GLN A 64 -29.00 -26.52 -75.40
CA GLN A 64 -29.56 -26.77 -74.07
C GLN A 64 -28.85 -27.91 -73.33
N THR A 65 -28.44 -28.96 -74.04
CA THR A 65 -27.65 -30.06 -73.47
C THR A 65 -26.28 -29.56 -73.00
N SER A 66 -25.61 -28.74 -73.81
CA SER A 66 -24.34 -28.12 -73.43
C SER A 66 -24.49 -27.20 -72.21
N LEU A 67 -25.59 -26.43 -72.13
CA LEU A 67 -25.91 -25.60 -70.97
C LEU A 67 -26.16 -26.43 -69.70
N CYS A 68 -26.86 -27.56 -69.82
CA CYS A 68 -27.03 -28.52 -68.72
C CYS A 68 -25.68 -29.05 -68.22
N GLU A 69 -24.82 -29.52 -69.12
CA GLU A 69 -23.49 -30.02 -68.76
C GLU A 69 -22.61 -28.94 -68.14
N ALA A 70 -22.70 -27.71 -68.63
CA ALA A 70 -22.00 -26.57 -68.05
C ALA A 70 -22.50 -26.28 -66.62
N ALA A 71 -23.82 -26.29 -66.41
CA ALA A 71 -24.43 -26.10 -65.09
C ALA A 71 -24.05 -27.24 -64.13
N GLU A 72 -24.06 -28.49 -64.58
CA GLU A 72 -23.64 -29.64 -63.78
C GLU A 72 -22.17 -29.53 -63.34
N LYS A 73 -21.27 -29.11 -64.24
CA LYS A 73 -19.86 -28.85 -63.89
C LYS A 73 -19.68 -27.76 -62.83
N LEU A 74 -20.58 -26.78 -62.76
CA LEU A 74 -20.53 -25.73 -61.74
C LEU A 74 -20.91 -26.25 -60.34
N GLN A 75 -21.59 -27.40 -60.23
CA GLN A 75 -21.92 -28.01 -58.94
C GLN A 75 -20.67 -28.44 -58.15
N ASP A 76 -19.57 -28.74 -58.85
CA ASP A 76 -18.31 -29.14 -58.22
C ASP A 76 -17.29 -27.99 -58.15
N ALA A 77 -17.67 -26.80 -58.61
CA ALA A 77 -16.77 -25.65 -58.58
C ALA A 77 -16.42 -25.28 -57.11
N PRO A 78 -15.13 -25.01 -56.82
CA PRO A 78 -14.67 -24.69 -55.47
C PRO A 78 -15.13 -23.30 -55.02
N ASP A 79 -15.19 -22.34 -55.94
CA ASP A 79 -15.67 -20.98 -55.68
C ASP A 79 -17.17 -20.89 -55.94
N VAL A 80 -17.94 -20.90 -54.85
CA VAL A 80 -19.41 -20.86 -54.86
C VAL A 80 -19.94 -19.54 -55.45
N VAL A 81 -19.23 -18.43 -55.27
CA VAL A 81 -19.65 -17.11 -55.76
C VAL A 81 -19.46 -17.03 -57.28
N VAL A 82 -18.31 -17.49 -57.77
CA VAL A 82 -18.05 -17.57 -59.21
C VAL A 82 -18.99 -18.57 -59.87
N ALA A 83 -19.27 -19.71 -59.24
CA ALA A 83 -20.23 -20.69 -59.72
C ALA A 83 -21.64 -20.09 -59.89
N PHE A 84 -22.11 -19.33 -58.89
CA PHE A 84 -23.40 -18.65 -58.96
C PHE A 84 -23.45 -17.58 -60.07
N ARG A 85 -22.38 -16.79 -60.26
CA ARG A 85 -22.31 -15.80 -61.35
C ARG A 85 -22.39 -16.46 -62.73
N LYS A 86 -21.60 -17.51 -62.95
CA LYS A 86 -21.65 -18.29 -64.19
C LYS A 86 -23.01 -18.94 -64.41
N LEU A 87 -23.67 -19.40 -63.35
CA LEU A 87 -25.04 -19.90 -63.46
C LEU A 87 -26.01 -18.82 -63.97
N GLN A 88 -25.88 -17.56 -63.54
CA GLN A 88 -26.71 -16.47 -64.08
C GLN A 88 -26.48 -16.26 -65.59
N GLU A 89 -25.23 -16.37 -66.05
CA GLU A 89 -24.91 -16.32 -67.49
C GLU A 89 -25.54 -17.49 -68.26
N LEU A 90 -25.54 -18.70 -67.68
CA LEU A 90 -26.21 -19.86 -68.28
C LEU A 90 -27.73 -19.70 -68.34
N HIS A 91 -28.35 -19.07 -67.33
CA HIS A 91 -29.78 -18.71 -67.38
C HIS A 91 -30.11 -17.70 -68.48
N GLU A 92 -29.20 -16.76 -68.76
CA GLU A 92 -29.35 -15.86 -69.90
C GLU A 92 -29.29 -16.62 -71.23
N GLN A 93 -28.25 -17.44 -71.41
CA GLN A 93 -28.07 -18.26 -72.62
C GLN A 93 -29.23 -19.24 -72.83
N TRP A 94 -29.79 -19.79 -71.75
CA TRP A 94 -30.98 -20.64 -71.81
C TRP A 94 -32.20 -19.89 -72.33
N ARG A 95 -32.39 -18.63 -71.90
CA ARG A 95 -33.50 -17.77 -72.37
C ARG A 95 -33.35 -17.36 -73.83
N GLU A 96 -32.12 -17.23 -74.31
CA GLU A 96 -31.81 -16.94 -75.72
C GLU A 96 -31.97 -18.18 -76.62
N THR A 97 -31.89 -19.39 -76.06
CA THR A 97 -32.02 -20.63 -76.82
C THR A 97 -33.48 -20.91 -77.16
N GLY A 98 -33.76 -21.22 -78.43
CA GLY A 98 -35.10 -21.51 -78.90
C GLY A 98 -35.70 -22.80 -78.32
N PRO A 99 -36.99 -23.09 -78.59
CA PRO A 99 -37.65 -24.28 -78.11
C PRO A 99 -37.09 -25.56 -78.75
N VAL A 100 -37.13 -26.64 -77.97
CA VAL A 100 -36.85 -28.02 -78.44
C VAL A 100 -38.15 -28.79 -78.70
N ALA A 101 -38.01 -30.01 -79.23
CA ALA A 101 -39.11 -30.93 -79.47
C ALA A 101 -39.92 -31.19 -78.19
N LYS A 102 -41.25 -31.36 -78.34
CA LYS A 102 -42.20 -31.31 -77.23
C LYS A 102 -42.03 -32.45 -76.22
N ASP A 103 -41.61 -33.61 -76.70
CA ASP A 103 -41.36 -34.84 -75.96
C ASP A 103 -40.17 -34.74 -75.00
N ILE A 104 -39.11 -34.02 -75.38
CA ILE A 104 -37.87 -33.89 -74.58
C ILE A 104 -37.75 -32.57 -73.80
N ARG A 105 -38.62 -31.60 -74.08
CA ARG A 105 -38.56 -30.26 -73.50
C ARG A 105 -38.60 -30.24 -71.98
N GLU A 106 -39.48 -31.04 -71.39
CA GLU A 106 -39.62 -31.09 -69.93
C GLU A 106 -38.40 -31.75 -69.29
N GLU A 107 -37.87 -32.82 -69.91
CA GLU A 107 -36.70 -33.53 -69.41
C GLU A 107 -35.46 -32.64 -69.36
N ILE A 108 -35.15 -31.95 -70.47
CA ILE A 108 -33.97 -31.08 -70.54
C ILE A 108 -34.10 -29.88 -69.60
N TRP A 109 -35.31 -29.33 -69.46
CA TRP A 109 -35.59 -28.26 -68.51
C TRP A 109 -35.41 -28.71 -67.06
N GLN A 110 -35.93 -29.89 -66.68
CA GLN A 110 -35.76 -30.42 -65.32
C GLN A 110 -34.29 -30.68 -65.02
N ARG A 111 -33.50 -31.17 -65.99
CA ARG A 111 -32.05 -31.35 -65.84
C ARG A 111 -31.35 -30.03 -65.49
N PHE A 112 -31.59 -28.98 -66.27
CA PHE A 112 -31.02 -27.65 -66.01
C PHE A 112 -31.50 -27.06 -64.68
N LYS A 113 -32.81 -27.16 -64.39
CA LYS A 113 -33.43 -26.64 -63.17
C LYS A 113 -32.87 -27.31 -61.92
N ASN A 114 -32.67 -28.63 -61.94
CA ASN A 114 -32.09 -29.37 -60.82
C ASN A 114 -30.66 -28.91 -60.55
N ALA A 115 -29.84 -28.79 -61.59
CA ALA A 115 -28.47 -28.26 -61.45
C ALA A 115 -28.45 -26.83 -60.90
N SER A 116 -29.32 -25.96 -61.41
CA SER A 116 -29.47 -24.60 -60.90
C SER A 116 -29.89 -24.56 -59.42
N THR A 117 -30.79 -25.45 -59.01
CA THR A 117 -31.31 -25.50 -57.63
C THR A 117 -30.20 -25.87 -56.65
N GLU A 118 -29.36 -26.85 -57.00
CA GLU A 118 -28.25 -27.28 -56.14
C GLU A 118 -27.18 -26.17 -55.98
N ILE A 119 -26.82 -25.48 -57.05
CA ILE A 119 -25.88 -24.35 -56.99
C ILE A 119 -26.43 -23.21 -56.12
N ASN A 120 -27.72 -22.87 -56.28
CA ASN A 120 -28.37 -21.84 -55.46
C ASN A 120 -28.38 -22.23 -53.97
N LYS A 121 -28.65 -23.49 -53.66
CA LYS A 121 -28.62 -24.03 -52.30
C LYS A 121 -27.21 -23.95 -51.70
N ARG A 122 -26.16 -24.34 -52.46
CA ARG A 122 -24.75 -24.18 -52.03
C ARG A 122 -24.40 -22.72 -51.77
N TYR A 123 -24.87 -21.80 -52.63
CA TYR A 123 -24.66 -20.36 -52.47
C TYR A 123 -25.30 -19.82 -51.19
N GLN A 124 -26.57 -20.14 -50.94
CA GLN A 124 -27.27 -19.74 -49.71
C GLN A 124 -26.57 -20.31 -48.48
N ALA A 125 -26.27 -21.60 -48.47
CA ALA A 125 -25.61 -22.27 -47.34
C ALA A 125 -24.20 -21.70 -47.05
N PHE A 126 -23.46 -21.28 -48.07
CA PHE A 126 -22.16 -20.63 -47.90
C PHE A 126 -22.27 -19.31 -47.13
N PHE A 127 -23.22 -18.44 -47.53
CA PHE A 127 -23.42 -17.17 -46.85
C PHE A 127 -24.07 -17.31 -45.47
N GLU A 128 -24.92 -18.32 -45.27
CA GLU A 128 -25.45 -18.67 -43.94
C GLU A 128 -24.32 -19.09 -43.00
N LYS A 129 -23.46 -20.02 -43.41
CA LYS A 129 -22.29 -20.43 -42.61
C LYS A 129 -21.34 -19.28 -42.31
N LEU A 130 -21.11 -18.40 -43.29
CA LEU A 130 -20.27 -17.22 -43.09
C LEU A 130 -20.88 -16.29 -42.04
N LYS A 131 -22.20 -16.03 -42.13
CA LYS A 131 -22.93 -15.21 -41.18
C LYS A 131 -22.95 -15.84 -39.79
N GLU A 132 -23.15 -17.14 -39.69
CA GLU A 132 -23.07 -17.89 -38.42
C GLU A 132 -21.69 -17.75 -37.78
N ALA A 133 -20.61 -17.98 -38.54
CA ALA A 133 -19.25 -17.81 -38.05
C ALA A 133 -18.95 -16.38 -37.60
N GLU A 134 -19.41 -15.36 -38.35
CA GLU A 134 -19.30 -13.96 -37.92
C GLU A 134 -20.08 -13.69 -36.62
N THR A 135 -21.28 -14.24 -36.48
CA THR A 135 -22.06 -14.09 -35.24
C THR A 135 -21.42 -14.80 -34.04
N GLU A 136 -20.85 -15.99 -34.23
CA GLU A 136 -20.09 -16.69 -33.18
C GLU A 136 -18.84 -15.89 -32.78
N ASN A 137 -18.11 -15.34 -33.76
CA ASN A 137 -16.98 -14.44 -33.51
C ASN A 137 -17.40 -13.23 -32.69
N LEU A 138 -18.57 -12.63 -32.97
CA LEU A 138 -19.10 -11.52 -32.18
C LEU A 138 -19.38 -11.94 -30.72
N VAL A 139 -19.99 -13.09 -30.50
CA VAL A 139 -20.24 -13.62 -29.15
C VAL A 139 -18.93 -13.83 -28.39
N ARG A 140 -17.95 -14.49 -29.02
CA ARG A 140 -16.63 -14.73 -28.41
C ARG A 140 -15.89 -13.44 -28.11
N LYS A 141 -15.89 -12.46 -29.03
CA LYS A 141 -15.30 -11.13 -28.80
C LYS A 141 -16.02 -10.37 -27.69
N THR A 142 -17.33 -10.52 -27.56
CA THR A 142 -18.14 -9.91 -26.49
C THR A 142 -17.77 -10.49 -25.13
N ALA A 143 -17.66 -11.82 -25.01
CA ALA A 143 -17.23 -12.47 -23.78
C ALA A 143 -15.83 -12.03 -23.31
N ILE A 144 -14.90 -11.80 -24.24
CA ILE A 144 -13.57 -11.24 -23.92
C ILE A 144 -13.72 -9.83 -23.31
N CYS A 145 -14.52 -8.96 -23.93
CA CYS A 145 -14.74 -7.60 -23.41
C CYS A 145 -15.34 -7.66 -22.00
N GLU A 146 -16.36 -8.48 -21.79
CA GLU A 146 -17.02 -8.65 -20.49
C GLU A 146 -16.06 -9.19 -19.42
N THR A 147 -15.19 -10.14 -19.79
CA THR A 147 -14.19 -10.67 -18.86
C THR A 147 -13.21 -9.58 -18.43
N ILE A 148 -12.69 -8.77 -19.36
CA ILE A 148 -11.77 -7.66 -19.04
C ILE A 148 -12.50 -6.59 -18.21
N GLU A 149 -13.73 -6.22 -18.57
CA GLU A 149 -14.55 -5.23 -17.87
C GLU A 149 -14.93 -5.68 -16.45
N SER A 150 -15.07 -6.99 -16.21
CA SER A 150 -15.38 -7.55 -14.90
C SER A 150 -14.23 -7.51 -13.90
N ILE A 151 -13.01 -7.16 -14.33
CA ILE A 151 -11.85 -7.10 -13.45
C ILE A 151 -12.00 -5.91 -12.50
N ASP A 152 -12.28 -6.21 -11.23
CA ASP A 152 -12.28 -5.21 -10.17
C ASP A 152 -10.86 -4.74 -9.85
N VAL A 153 -10.46 -3.64 -10.48
CA VAL A 153 -9.15 -2.99 -10.26
C VAL A 153 -8.98 -2.44 -8.84
N THR A 154 -10.08 -2.21 -8.10
CA THR A 154 -10.01 -1.65 -6.74
C THR A 154 -9.60 -2.71 -5.71
N ALA A 155 -9.90 -3.99 -5.98
CA ALA A 155 -9.44 -5.11 -5.17
C ALA A 155 -7.93 -5.43 -5.38
N LEU A 156 -7.29 -4.88 -6.43
CA LEU A 156 -5.90 -5.16 -6.78
C LEU A 156 -4.92 -4.30 -5.97
N THR A 157 -4.59 -4.75 -4.75
CA THR A 157 -3.73 -4.02 -3.81
C THR A 157 -2.27 -4.45 -3.80
N SER A 158 -1.91 -5.54 -4.48
CA SER A 158 -0.55 -6.11 -4.48
C SER A 158 0.03 -6.29 -5.88
N PHE A 159 1.37 -6.24 -5.98
CA PHE A 159 2.09 -6.50 -7.24
C PHE A 159 1.71 -7.85 -7.86
N LYS A 160 1.62 -8.91 -7.03
CA LYS A 160 1.25 -10.25 -7.47
C LYS A 160 -0.16 -10.30 -8.05
N ALA A 161 -1.13 -9.63 -7.42
CA ALA A 161 -2.50 -9.58 -7.93
C ALA A 161 -2.56 -8.88 -9.30
N TRP A 162 -1.83 -7.77 -9.46
CA TRP A 162 -1.69 -7.08 -10.74
C TRP A 162 -1.00 -7.91 -11.81
N GLU A 163 0.02 -8.68 -11.46
CA GLU A 163 0.74 -9.56 -12.38
C GLU A 163 -0.16 -10.69 -12.90
N THR A 164 -0.84 -11.42 -12.01
CA THR A 164 -1.79 -12.47 -12.39
C THR A 164 -2.89 -11.96 -13.31
N LYS A 165 -3.51 -10.81 -12.98
CA LYS A 165 -4.54 -10.21 -13.86
C LYS A 165 -3.97 -9.66 -15.17
N THR A 166 -2.71 -9.23 -15.19
CA THR A 166 -2.05 -8.84 -16.44
C THR A 166 -1.89 -10.04 -17.37
N GLU A 167 -1.44 -11.18 -16.85
CA GLU A 167 -1.27 -12.41 -17.64
C GLU A 167 -2.61 -12.88 -18.23
N GLU A 168 -3.67 -12.84 -17.42
CA GLU A 168 -5.04 -13.15 -17.87
C GLU A 168 -5.49 -12.23 -19.00
N VAL A 169 -5.32 -10.90 -18.84
CA VAL A 169 -5.66 -9.94 -19.90
C VAL A 169 -4.82 -10.17 -21.15
N MET A 170 -3.52 -10.42 -21.04
CA MET A 170 -2.64 -10.71 -22.19
C MET A 170 -3.08 -11.98 -22.93
N ALA A 171 -3.46 -13.05 -22.22
CA ALA A 171 -4.01 -14.25 -22.82
C ALA A 171 -5.32 -13.98 -23.58
N LEU A 172 -6.18 -13.11 -23.04
CA LEU A 172 -7.39 -12.65 -23.72
C LEU A 172 -7.07 -11.81 -24.97
N GLN A 173 -6.01 -10.99 -24.95
CA GLN A 173 -5.56 -10.24 -26.13
C GLN A 173 -5.04 -11.17 -27.24
N GLU A 174 -4.29 -12.22 -26.89
CA GLU A 174 -3.86 -13.24 -27.87
C GLU A 174 -5.07 -13.98 -28.43
N THR A 175 -6.00 -14.41 -27.57
CA THR A 175 -7.26 -15.04 -28.00
C THR A 175 -8.04 -14.13 -28.94
N TRP A 176 -8.15 -12.83 -28.64
CA TRP A 176 -8.84 -11.84 -29.49
C TRP A 176 -8.28 -11.79 -30.91
N LYS A 177 -6.95 -11.83 -31.06
CA LYS A 177 -6.26 -11.80 -32.37
C LYS A 177 -6.55 -13.03 -33.22
N THR A 178 -6.80 -14.18 -32.59
CA THR A 178 -7.15 -15.42 -33.31
C THR A 178 -8.60 -15.48 -33.76
N ILE A 179 -9.48 -14.65 -33.19
CA ILE A 179 -10.90 -14.62 -33.57
C ILE A 179 -11.05 -13.78 -34.84
N GLY A 180 -11.70 -14.35 -35.85
CA GLY A 180 -12.01 -13.69 -37.11
C GLY A 180 -12.93 -12.48 -36.95
N PHE A 181 -13.38 -11.92 -38.07
CA PHE A 181 -14.22 -10.72 -38.05
C PHE A 181 -15.62 -11.00 -37.50
N ALA A 182 -16.17 -9.98 -36.83
CA ALA A 182 -17.58 -9.94 -36.46
C ALA A 182 -18.42 -9.34 -37.61
N PRO A 183 -19.76 -9.39 -37.56
CA PRO A 183 -20.59 -8.83 -38.61
C PRO A 183 -20.27 -7.35 -38.82
N LYS A 184 -20.23 -6.90 -40.07
CA LYS A 184 -19.80 -5.54 -40.45
C LYS A 184 -20.42 -4.43 -39.60
N LYS A 185 -21.70 -4.56 -39.25
CA LYS A 185 -22.45 -3.57 -38.44
C LYS A 185 -21.92 -3.43 -37.00
N SER A 186 -21.32 -4.48 -36.45
CA SER A 186 -20.87 -4.54 -35.05
C SER A 186 -19.35 -4.54 -34.90
N ASN A 187 -18.60 -4.81 -35.98
CA ASN A 187 -17.15 -5.01 -35.92
C ASN A 187 -16.38 -3.80 -35.36
N THR A 188 -16.74 -2.58 -35.77
CA THR A 188 -16.11 -1.35 -35.23
C THR A 188 -16.46 -1.17 -33.76
N ARG A 189 -17.74 -1.30 -33.40
CA ARG A 189 -18.23 -1.12 -32.03
C ARG A 189 -17.57 -2.10 -31.05
N ILE A 190 -17.44 -3.37 -31.43
CA ILE A 190 -16.83 -4.38 -30.55
C ILE A 190 -15.32 -4.16 -30.40
N PHE A 191 -14.64 -3.70 -31.46
CA PHE A 191 -13.22 -3.37 -31.40
C PHE A 191 -12.95 -2.15 -30.50
N GLU A 192 -13.77 -1.10 -30.61
CA GLU A 192 -13.68 0.08 -29.75
C GLU A 192 -13.93 -0.28 -28.28
N ARG A 193 -14.96 -1.10 -27.99
CA ARG A 193 -15.24 -1.62 -26.64
C ARG A 193 -14.04 -2.40 -26.08
N TYR A 194 -13.50 -3.32 -26.86
CA TYR A 194 -12.31 -4.09 -26.48
C TYR A 194 -11.13 -3.19 -26.15
N ARG A 195 -10.84 -2.21 -27.03
CA ARG A 195 -9.72 -1.29 -26.84
C ARG A 195 -9.90 -0.45 -25.59
N ALA A 196 -11.11 0.09 -25.37
CA ALA A 196 -11.42 0.85 -24.17
C ALA A 196 -11.24 0.03 -22.88
N ALA A 197 -11.68 -1.23 -22.89
CA ALA A 197 -11.52 -2.14 -21.75
C ALA A 197 -10.03 -2.42 -21.44
N CYS A 198 -9.23 -2.73 -22.46
CA CYS A 198 -7.78 -2.91 -22.30
C CYS A 198 -7.10 -1.63 -21.80
N ASP A 199 -7.38 -0.49 -22.44
CA ASP A 199 -6.77 0.81 -22.10
C ASP A 199 -7.10 1.20 -20.65
N ALA A 200 -8.35 1.00 -20.20
CA ALA A 200 -8.75 1.25 -18.83
C ALA A 200 -7.97 0.39 -17.82
N PHE A 201 -7.83 -0.92 -18.09
CA PHE A 201 -7.06 -1.83 -17.24
C PHE A 201 -5.58 -1.42 -17.14
N PHE A 202 -4.91 -1.16 -18.28
CA PHE A 202 -3.50 -0.80 -18.29
C PHE A 202 -3.23 0.61 -17.74
N LEU A 203 -4.17 1.54 -17.90
CA LEU A 203 -4.11 2.86 -17.24
C LEU A 203 -4.18 2.71 -15.72
N ALA A 204 -5.12 1.90 -15.20
CA ALA A 204 -5.23 1.63 -13.77
C ALA A 204 -3.96 0.96 -13.22
N LYS A 205 -3.38 -0.01 -13.96
CA LYS A 205 -2.09 -0.61 -13.63
C LYS A 205 -0.98 0.43 -13.56
N SER A 206 -0.84 1.26 -14.60
CA SER A 206 0.17 2.33 -14.64
C SER A 206 0.06 3.25 -13.42
N ASN A 207 -1.16 3.68 -13.07
CA ASN A 207 -1.42 4.54 -11.93
C ASN A 207 -1.06 3.86 -10.60
N PHE A 208 -1.39 2.58 -10.42
CA PHE A 208 -1.01 1.82 -9.23
C PHE A 208 0.52 1.75 -9.05
N TYR A 209 1.25 1.40 -10.11
CA TYR A 209 2.72 1.29 -10.05
C TYR A 209 3.38 2.66 -9.83
N LYS A 210 2.84 3.73 -10.44
CA LYS A 210 3.29 5.10 -10.22
C LYS A 210 3.06 5.53 -8.77
N GLY A 211 1.85 5.35 -8.24
CA GLY A 211 1.51 5.69 -6.86
C GLY A 211 2.34 4.90 -5.84
N MET A 212 2.58 3.60 -6.07
CA MET A 212 3.46 2.81 -5.22
C MET A 212 4.91 3.33 -5.24
N LYS A 213 5.44 3.68 -6.43
CA LYS A 213 6.79 4.26 -6.54
C LYS A 213 6.89 5.61 -5.82
N GLU A 214 5.88 6.46 -5.96
CA GLU A 214 5.78 7.75 -5.27
C GLU A 214 5.71 7.56 -3.76
N ASN A 215 4.90 6.63 -3.25
CA ASN A 215 4.82 6.30 -1.83
C ASN A 215 6.15 5.79 -1.26
N LEU A 216 6.83 4.89 -1.98
CA LEU A 216 8.16 4.40 -1.58
C LEU A 216 9.19 5.54 -1.55
N ASN A 217 9.17 6.44 -2.52
CA ASN A 217 10.06 7.61 -2.54
C ASN A 217 9.71 8.63 -1.44
N ALA A 218 8.43 8.86 -1.15
CA ALA A 218 8.03 9.72 -0.04
C ALA A 218 8.49 9.14 1.31
N ASN A 219 8.36 7.82 1.50
CA ASN A 219 8.89 7.13 2.68
C ASN A 219 10.42 7.22 2.74
N LEU A 220 11.11 7.16 1.59
CA LEU A 220 12.56 7.30 1.51
C LEU A 220 13.01 8.66 2.05
N GLU A 221 12.39 9.75 1.59
CA GLU A 221 12.71 11.11 2.05
C GLU A 221 12.39 11.30 3.53
N LYS A 222 11.26 10.75 4.02
CA LYS A 222 10.96 10.75 5.46
C LYS A 222 12.01 10.02 6.29
N LYS A 223 12.46 8.83 5.86
CA LYS A 223 13.51 8.08 6.57
C LYS A 223 14.87 8.77 6.50
N LYS A 224 15.22 9.43 5.39
CA LYS A 224 16.43 10.27 5.31
C LYS A 224 16.38 11.42 6.32
N ALA A 225 15.25 12.13 6.41
CA ALA A 225 15.06 13.21 7.37
C ALA A 225 15.17 12.71 8.83
N LEU A 226 14.68 11.50 9.12
CA LEU A 226 14.88 10.88 10.43
C LEU A 226 16.36 10.58 10.71
N CYS A 227 17.10 10.05 9.74
CA CYS A 227 18.55 9.85 9.91
C CYS A 227 19.26 11.16 10.24
N GLU A 228 18.96 12.25 9.52
CA GLU A 228 19.55 13.57 9.77
C GLU A 228 19.22 14.10 11.16
N LYS A 229 17.97 13.94 11.62
CA LYS A 229 17.56 14.31 12.99
C LYS A 229 18.32 13.53 14.06
N VAL A 230 18.44 12.20 13.90
CA VAL A 230 19.17 11.36 14.87
C VAL A 230 20.66 11.71 14.87
N GLU A 231 21.25 11.95 13.70
CA GLU A 231 22.67 12.34 13.59
C GLU A 231 22.95 13.69 14.25
N ALA A 232 22.04 14.65 14.16
CA ALA A 232 22.17 15.94 14.85
C ALA A 232 22.09 15.80 16.39
N LEU A 233 21.42 14.76 16.89
CA LEU A 233 21.23 14.51 18.31
C LEU A 233 22.30 13.60 18.93
N LYS A 234 23.10 12.90 18.11
CA LYS A 234 23.99 11.83 18.60
C LYS A 234 25.07 12.31 19.59
N ASP A 235 25.51 13.57 19.46
CA ASP A 235 26.55 14.20 20.28
C ASP A 235 25.97 15.06 21.42
N SER A 236 24.65 15.04 21.62
CA SER A 236 23.97 15.82 22.67
C SER A 236 24.31 15.30 24.07
N THR A 237 24.62 16.21 24.99
CA THR A 237 24.87 15.90 26.41
C THR A 237 23.60 15.97 27.27
N GLN A 238 22.45 16.31 26.69
CA GLN A 238 21.15 16.31 27.36
C GLN A 238 20.57 14.89 27.43
N TRP A 239 21.22 14.02 28.21
CA TRP A 239 21.04 12.57 28.20
C TRP A 239 19.60 12.06 28.37
N THR A 240 18.77 12.75 29.16
CA THR A 240 17.38 12.34 29.40
C THR A 240 16.44 12.85 28.31
N ALA A 241 16.55 14.13 27.95
CA ALA A 241 15.72 14.73 26.91
C ALA A 241 16.00 14.12 25.53
N THR A 242 17.27 13.97 25.17
CA THR A 242 17.68 13.38 23.89
C THR A 242 17.32 11.88 23.82
N ALA A 243 17.45 11.12 24.92
CA ALA A 243 17.00 9.73 24.91
C ALA A 243 15.49 9.59 24.64
N ASN A 244 14.67 10.43 25.26
CA ASN A 244 13.23 10.43 25.01
C ASN A 244 12.89 10.79 23.56
N GLU A 245 13.61 11.75 22.98
CA GLU A 245 13.42 12.14 21.58
C GLU A 245 13.87 11.06 20.61
N LEU A 246 15.01 10.41 20.84
CA LEU A 246 15.47 9.28 20.03
C LEU A 246 14.47 8.11 20.07
N VAL A 247 13.85 7.84 21.22
CA VAL A 247 12.79 6.82 21.33
C VAL A 247 11.56 7.19 20.50
N LYS A 248 11.18 8.47 20.42
CA LYS A 248 10.10 8.91 19.51
C LYS A 248 10.49 8.73 18.05
N LEU A 249 11.70 9.14 17.66
CA LEU A 249 12.19 8.98 16.29
C LEU A 249 12.27 7.50 15.88
N GLN A 250 12.60 6.59 16.81
CA GLN A 250 12.55 5.14 16.58
C GLN A 250 11.12 4.61 16.37
N LYS A 251 10.11 5.21 17.02
CA LYS A 251 8.69 4.89 16.77
C LYS A 251 8.26 5.41 15.40
N GLU A 252 8.55 6.66 15.09
CA GLU A 252 8.27 7.27 13.77
C GLU A 252 8.92 6.45 12.64
N TRP A 253 10.15 5.97 12.83
CA TRP A 253 10.84 5.11 11.87
C TRP A 253 10.05 3.83 11.53
N LYS A 254 9.47 3.19 12.56
CA LYS A 254 8.68 1.96 12.42
C LYS A 254 7.32 2.23 11.78
N GLU A 255 6.75 3.41 12.02
CA GLU A 255 5.49 3.84 11.41
C GLU A 255 5.67 4.21 9.93
N ILE A 256 6.82 4.73 9.52
CA ILE A 256 7.11 4.96 8.11
C ILE A 256 7.25 3.60 7.41
N GLY A 257 6.41 3.41 6.40
CA GLY A 257 6.34 2.20 5.60
C GLY A 257 7.63 1.86 4.84
N GLN A 258 7.48 0.96 3.87
CA GLN A 258 8.61 0.45 3.10
C GLN A 258 9.25 1.56 2.25
N VAL A 259 10.54 1.41 1.99
CA VAL A 259 11.33 2.26 1.08
C VAL A 259 11.90 1.39 -0.04
N PRO A 260 12.40 1.96 -1.16
CA PRO A 260 13.00 1.16 -2.21
C PRO A 260 14.14 0.28 -1.65
N ARG A 261 14.13 -1.02 -1.96
CA ARG A 261 15.06 -2.02 -1.40
C ARG A 261 16.52 -1.59 -1.46
N LYS A 262 16.92 -0.90 -2.54
CA LYS A 262 18.26 -0.35 -2.74
C LYS A 262 18.76 0.53 -1.57
N TYR A 263 17.86 1.24 -0.89
CA TYR A 263 18.23 2.19 0.17
C TYR A 263 17.86 1.71 1.58
N SER A 264 17.04 0.65 1.70
CA SER A 264 16.50 0.18 2.98
C SER A 264 17.60 -0.12 4.00
N ASP A 265 18.56 -0.98 3.63
CA ASP A 265 19.61 -1.42 4.55
C ASP A 265 20.59 -0.31 4.89
N ALA A 266 20.94 0.52 3.91
CA ALA A 266 21.86 1.63 4.10
C ALA A 266 21.28 2.68 5.06
N LEU A 267 20.00 3.02 4.90
CA LEU A 267 19.32 3.97 5.80
C LEU A 267 19.15 3.38 7.20
N TRP A 268 18.77 2.10 7.32
CA TRP A 268 18.66 1.45 8.62
C TRP A 268 20.00 1.44 9.37
N LYS A 269 21.09 1.07 8.71
CA LYS A 269 22.44 1.10 9.28
C LYS A 269 22.84 2.51 9.73
N ARG A 270 22.55 3.53 8.91
CA ARG A 270 22.82 4.94 9.23
C ARG A 270 22.03 5.38 10.47
N PHE A 271 20.74 5.07 10.52
CA PHE A 271 19.84 5.42 11.62
C PHE A 271 20.24 4.74 12.93
N ILE A 272 20.48 3.43 12.91
CA ILE A 272 20.81 2.66 14.11
C ILE A 272 22.20 3.02 14.64
N ALA A 273 23.20 3.20 13.77
CA ALA A 273 24.56 3.56 14.19
C ALA A 273 24.59 4.89 14.97
N ALA A 274 23.80 5.89 14.55
CA ALA A 274 23.70 7.16 15.27
C ALA A 274 22.94 7.04 16.59
N CYS A 275 21.90 6.18 16.66
CA CYS A 275 21.22 5.87 17.93
C CYS A 275 22.16 5.15 18.91
N ASP A 276 22.81 4.08 18.44
CA ASP A 276 23.70 3.24 19.24
C ASP A 276 24.87 4.07 19.80
N TYR A 277 25.45 4.95 18.99
CA TYR A 277 26.49 5.87 19.43
C TYR A 277 26.05 6.71 20.63
N PHE A 278 24.88 7.36 20.57
CA PHE A 278 24.38 8.16 21.69
C PHE A 278 24.16 7.33 22.96
N PHE A 279 23.57 6.14 22.85
CA PHE A 279 23.31 5.29 24.00
C PHE A 279 24.60 4.72 24.60
N GLU A 280 25.60 4.40 23.77
CA GLU A 280 26.94 4.00 24.22
C GLU A 280 27.64 5.14 24.96
N GLN A 281 27.57 6.38 24.46
CA GLN A 281 28.13 7.55 25.16
C GLN A 281 27.41 7.82 26.48
N LYS A 282 26.08 7.71 26.50
CA LYS A 282 25.27 7.84 27.72
C LYS A 282 25.63 6.78 28.76
N GLU A 283 25.85 5.53 28.33
CA GLU A 283 26.27 4.43 29.22
C GLU A 283 27.68 4.65 29.76
N LYS A 284 28.63 5.08 28.92
CA LYS A 284 29.99 5.47 29.35
C LYS A 284 29.95 6.59 30.39
N PHE A 285 29.12 7.62 30.16
CA PHE A 285 28.92 8.70 31.13
C PHE A 285 28.33 8.19 32.45
N GLY A 286 27.26 7.39 32.39
CA GLY A 286 26.61 6.85 33.59
C GLY A 286 27.48 5.86 34.37
N SER A 287 28.28 5.03 33.69
CA SER A 287 29.22 4.09 34.32
C SER A 287 30.41 4.81 34.96
N SER A 288 30.94 5.85 34.29
CA SER A 288 31.97 6.72 34.86
C SER A 288 31.48 7.42 36.13
N GLN A 289 30.29 8.01 36.10
CA GLN A 289 29.67 8.65 37.26
C GLN A 289 29.46 7.66 38.41
N ARG A 290 28.94 6.46 38.11
CA ARG A 290 28.75 5.41 39.12
C ARG A 290 30.07 4.92 39.74
N ASN A 291 31.13 4.82 38.94
CA ASN A 291 32.47 4.43 39.44
C ASN A 291 33.05 5.53 40.34
N GLN A 292 32.96 6.80 39.94
CA GLN A 292 33.35 7.93 40.79
C GLN A 292 32.57 7.93 42.11
N GLU A 293 31.25 7.76 42.09
CA GLU A 293 30.44 7.64 43.31
C GLU A 293 30.89 6.47 44.19
N GLN A 294 31.23 5.31 43.61
CA GLN A 294 31.77 4.16 44.35
C GLN A 294 33.16 4.43 44.95
N GLN A 295 34.03 5.14 44.25
CA GLN A 295 35.34 5.55 44.77
C GLN A 295 35.19 6.55 45.91
N HIS A 296 34.30 7.55 45.77
CA HIS A 296 33.95 8.49 46.83
C HIS A 296 33.38 7.76 48.07
N LEU A 297 32.54 6.75 47.85
CA LEU A 297 32.01 5.91 48.92
C LEU A 297 33.12 5.15 49.66
N ALA A 298 34.07 4.56 48.94
CA ALA A 298 35.21 3.87 49.53
C ALA A 298 36.10 4.83 50.32
N ALA A 299 36.43 6.00 49.76
CA ALA A 299 37.22 7.03 50.42
C ALA A 299 36.53 7.60 51.67
N LYS A 300 35.20 7.80 51.63
CA LYS A 300 34.41 8.20 52.81
C LYS A 300 34.38 7.12 53.89
N LYS A 301 34.25 5.84 53.52
CA LYS A 301 34.37 4.72 54.47
C LYS A 301 35.76 4.67 55.11
N ALA A 302 36.82 4.82 54.31
CA ALA A 302 38.19 4.85 54.81
C ALA A 302 38.44 6.01 55.78
N LEU A 303 37.95 7.21 55.45
CA LEU A 303 38.05 8.38 56.34
C LEU A 303 37.27 8.18 57.64
N ILE A 304 36.09 7.54 57.61
CA ILE A 304 35.35 7.19 58.83
C ILE A 304 36.17 6.25 59.72
N GLU A 305 36.79 5.22 59.15
CA GLU A 305 37.62 4.29 59.92
C GLU A 305 38.90 4.94 60.42
N GLU A 306 39.52 5.85 59.66
CA GLU A 306 40.65 6.67 60.10
C GLU A 306 40.28 7.53 61.30
N VAL A 307 39.12 8.19 61.26
CA VAL A 307 38.60 8.98 62.40
C VAL A 307 38.36 8.09 63.61
N LYS A 308 37.76 6.90 63.44
CA LYS A 308 37.52 5.97 64.56
C LYS A 308 38.81 5.43 65.18
N ALA A 309 39.80 5.12 64.35
CA ALA A 309 41.08 4.55 64.78
C ALA A 309 42.05 5.60 65.36
N PHE A 310 41.71 6.88 65.25
CA PHE A 310 42.54 7.95 65.79
C PHE A 310 42.63 7.87 67.33
N ASP A 311 43.86 7.72 67.83
CA ASP A 311 44.16 7.52 69.25
C ASP A 311 45.41 8.30 69.69
N ALA A 312 45.50 9.57 69.28
CA ALA A 312 46.56 10.45 69.75
C ALA A 312 46.03 11.34 70.89
N GLU A 313 46.82 11.47 71.96
CA GLU A 313 46.60 12.50 72.97
C GLU A 313 47.06 13.85 72.40
N LEU A 314 46.08 14.68 72.04
CA LEU A 314 46.30 16.01 71.49
C LEU A 314 45.95 17.08 72.53
N SER A 315 46.62 18.23 72.47
CA SER A 315 46.14 19.41 73.16
C SER A 315 44.78 19.85 72.60
N GLN A 316 44.03 20.65 73.37
CA GLN A 316 42.70 21.10 72.96
C GLN A 316 42.73 21.82 71.60
N GLU A 317 43.73 22.68 71.34
CA GLU A 317 43.87 23.40 70.08
C GLU A 317 44.17 22.48 68.89
N GLU A 318 45.08 21.52 69.07
CA GLU A 318 45.44 20.54 68.04
C GLU A 318 44.26 19.60 67.73
N ALA A 319 43.51 19.21 68.75
CA ALA A 319 42.30 18.41 68.61
C ALA A 319 41.21 19.14 67.80
N LEU A 320 41.06 20.46 68.01
CA LEU A 320 40.14 21.27 67.20
C LEU A 320 40.59 21.38 65.74
N GLN A 321 41.90 21.47 65.50
CA GLN A 321 42.44 21.55 64.16
C GLN A 321 42.26 20.22 63.42
N GLN A 322 42.54 19.10 64.08
CA GLN A 322 42.35 17.76 63.52
C GLN A 322 40.90 17.50 63.08
N VAL A 323 39.92 17.93 63.89
CA VAL A 323 38.50 17.85 63.53
C VAL A 323 38.14 18.73 62.33
N LYS A 324 38.74 19.92 62.20
CA LYS A 324 38.55 20.76 61.01
C LYS A 324 39.12 20.09 59.76
N ASP A 325 40.29 19.48 59.88
CA ASP A 325 40.96 18.81 58.76
C ASP A 325 40.16 17.59 58.27
N TRP A 326 39.61 16.80 59.20
CA TRP A 326 38.68 15.72 58.89
C TRP A 326 37.43 16.19 58.15
N ASN A 327 36.81 17.30 58.58
CA ASN A 327 35.64 17.86 57.90
C ASN A 327 35.97 18.45 56.53
N ALA A 328 37.16 19.03 56.37
CA ALA A 328 37.64 19.51 55.08
C ALA A 328 37.80 18.33 54.10
N ARG A 329 38.51 17.27 54.52
CA ARG A 329 38.68 16.04 53.72
C ARG A 329 37.35 15.36 53.38
N TRP A 330 36.41 15.31 54.33
CA TRP A 330 35.07 14.74 54.08
C TRP A 330 34.28 15.52 53.02
N SER A 331 34.37 16.83 53.05
CA SER A 331 33.72 17.72 52.09
C SER A 331 34.33 17.58 50.69
N GLU A 332 35.63 17.33 50.61
CA GLU A 332 36.38 17.18 49.36
C GLU A 332 36.09 15.87 48.59
N ILE A 333 35.82 14.77 49.30
CA ILE A 333 35.59 13.42 48.69
C ILE A 333 34.31 13.34 47.82
N GLY A 334 33.46 14.37 47.76
CA GLY A 334 32.33 14.40 46.82
C GLY A 334 31.12 13.51 47.20
N HIS A 335 30.25 13.21 46.23
CA HIS A 335 28.98 12.50 46.47
C HIS A 335 29.12 10.97 46.36
N VAL A 336 28.33 10.25 47.17
CA VAL A 336 28.25 8.78 47.21
C VAL A 336 26.94 8.30 46.57
N PRO A 337 26.81 7.01 46.21
CA PRO A 337 25.59 6.48 45.62
C PRO A 337 24.39 6.77 46.51
N PHE A 338 23.30 7.23 45.91
CA PHE A 338 22.11 7.70 46.64
C PHE A 338 21.60 6.71 47.69
N LYS A 339 21.64 5.40 47.40
CA LYS A 339 21.21 4.33 48.31
C LYS A 339 22.05 4.21 49.58
N GLU A 340 23.34 4.56 49.53
CA GLU A 340 24.25 4.46 50.69
C GLU A 340 24.47 5.80 51.40
N LYS A 341 23.97 6.90 50.82
CA LYS A 341 24.17 8.26 51.32
C LYS A 341 23.80 8.41 52.78
N ASP A 342 22.56 8.10 53.15
CA ASP A 342 22.08 8.38 54.52
C ASP A 342 22.84 7.56 55.56
N LYS A 343 23.11 6.29 55.27
CA LYS A 343 23.90 5.41 56.16
C LYS A 343 25.30 5.95 56.39
N ILE A 344 25.98 6.38 55.33
CA ILE A 344 27.37 6.84 55.38
C ILE A 344 27.50 8.19 56.08
N TYR A 345 26.53 9.09 55.88
CA TYR A 345 26.51 10.37 56.58
C TYR A 345 26.22 10.22 58.07
N THR A 346 25.40 9.25 58.48
CA THR A 346 25.19 8.92 59.89
C THR A 346 26.45 8.37 60.55
N LEU A 347 27.10 7.38 59.92
CA LEU A 347 28.35 6.80 60.44
C LEU A 347 29.48 7.83 60.58
N TRP A 348 29.55 8.79 59.66
CA TRP A 348 30.47 9.92 59.77
C TRP A 348 30.21 10.79 61.00
N ARG A 349 28.96 11.21 61.20
CA ARG A 349 28.58 12.02 62.36
C ARG A 349 28.90 11.29 63.66
N GLU A 350 28.53 10.01 63.76
CA GLU A 350 28.81 9.19 64.93
C GLU A 350 30.31 9.06 65.22
N ALA A 351 31.14 8.81 64.20
CA ALA A 351 32.59 8.70 64.35
C ALA A 351 33.23 10.00 64.82
N VAL A 352 32.83 11.13 64.23
CA VAL A 352 33.35 12.45 64.60
C VAL A 352 32.88 12.86 66.00
N ASP A 353 31.59 12.66 66.34
CA ASP A 353 31.05 12.98 67.66
C ASP A 353 31.73 12.15 68.77
N ALA A 354 32.02 10.86 68.51
CA ALA A 354 32.75 10.00 69.44
C ALA A 354 34.18 10.52 69.70
N GLN A 355 34.89 10.93 68.65
CA GLN A 355 36.24 11.50 68.78
C GLN A 355 36.25 12.86 69.48
N MET A 356 35.28 13.74 69.19
CA MET A 356 35.15 15.01 69.92
C MET A 356 34.89 14.80 71.41
N SER A 357 34.07 13.80 71.75
CA SER A 357 33.79 13.44 73.15
C SER A 357 35.04 12.88 73.85
N ARG A 358 35.82 12.04 73.16
CA ARG A 358 37.05 11.43 73.68
C ARG A 358 38.15 12.45 73.98
N MET A 359 38.36 13.41 73.09
CA MET A 359 39.37 14.47 73.25
C MET A 359 38.96 15.55 74.27
N ASN A 360 37.90 15.31 75.04
CA ASN A 360 37.34 16.23 76.03
C ASN A 360 37.10 17.63 75.44
N ILE A 361 36.78 17.68 74.14
CA ILE A 361 36.29 18.88 73.47
C ILE A 361 34.85 19.04 73.92
N ASP A 362 34.68 19.46 75.17
CA ASP A 362 33.37 19.69 75.74
C ASP A 362 32.64 20.76 74.90
N ARG A 363 31.46 20.41 74.39
CA ARG A 363 30.61 21.34 73.63
C ARG A 363 30.34 22.61 74.44
N SER A 364 30.27 22.49 75.76
CA SER A 364 30.03 23.60 76.67
C SER A 364 31.27 24.49 76.81
N SER A 365 32.47 23.92 76.98
CA SER A 365 33.74 24.67 77.07
C SER A 365 34.08 25.42 75.77
N ARG A 366 33.79 24.85 74.60
CA ARG A 366 34.01 25.50 73.30
C ARG A 366 33.06 26.69 73.06
N ARG A 367 31.79 26.56 73.48
CA ARG A 367 30.80 27.65 73.45
C ARG A 367 31.11 28.75 74.47
N LEU A 368 31.79 28.42 75.57
CA LEU A 368 32.29 29.38 76.57
C LEU A 368 33.56 30.09 76.09
N SER A 369 34.57 29.37 75.60
CA SER A 369 35.82 29.95 75.08
C SER A 369 35.58 30.85 73.86
N SER A 370 34.73 30.42 72.91
CA SER A 370 34.32 31.28 71.79
C SER A 370 33.53 32.52 72.24
N PHE A 371 32.73 32.40 73.31
CA PHE A 371 32.05 33.54 73.90
C PHE A 371 33.02 34.48 74.61
N GLN A 372 33.99 33.96 75.37
CA GLN A 372 35.04 34.74 76.03
C GLN A 372 35.89 35.54 75.02
N ASN A 373 36.24 34.93 73.89
CA ASN A 373 36.94 35.64 72.79
C ASN A 373 36.07 36.74 72.16
N ASN A 374 34.77 36.48 71.98
CA ASN A 374 33.82 37.50 71.50
C ASN A 374 33.53 38.59 72.55
N LEU A 375 33.60 38.27 73.84
CA LEU A 375 33.40 39.19 74.94
C LEU A 375 34.47 40.29 74.94
N ALA A 376 35.73 39.93 74.66
CA ALA A 376 36.83 40.89 74.51
C ALA A 376 36.55 41.92 73.39
N ASP A 377 36.00 41.48 72.26
CA ASP A 377 35.63 42.36 71.14
C ASP A 377 34.41 43.24 71.48
N ILE A 378 33.38 42.66 72.12
CA ILE A 378 32.20 43.41 72.58
C ILE A 378 32.57 44.47 73.63
N LYS A 379 33.55 44.18 74.51
CA LYS A 379 34.08 45.12 75.51
C LYS A 379 34.77 46.31 74.85
N SER A 380 35.52 46.10 73.76
CA SER A 380 36.19 47.18 73.00
C SER A 380 35.21 48.18 72.37
N GLN A 381 33.94 47.80 72.21
CA GLN A 381 32.89 48.58 71.55
C GLN A 381 32.00 49.36 72.54
N GLY A 382 32.33 49.36 73.84
CA GLY A 382 31.75 50.23 74.87
C GLY A 382 30.70 49.57 75.79
N GLN A 383 30.56 50.09 77.02
CA GLN A 383 29.71 49.51 78.08
C GLN A 383 28.24 49.30 77.70
N ASN A 384 27.67 50.17 76.85
CA ASN A 384 26.29 50.03 76.39
C ASN A 384 26.04 48.75 75.57
N LYS A 385 27.06 48.24 74.87
CA LYS A 385 26.94 47.01 74.07
C LYS A 385 27.03 45.77 74.94
N LEU A 386 27.87 45.81 75.97
CA LEU A 386 27.98 44.75 76.98
C LEU A 386 26.66 44.58 77.75
N GLN A 387 26.03 45.70 78.17
CA GLN A 387 24.74 45.67 78.85
C GLN A 387 23.62 45.07 77.98
N ARG A 388 23.60 45.40 76.68
CA ARG A 388 22.63 44.82 75.74
C ARG A 388 22.83 43.32 75.53
N GLU A 389 24.07 42.85 75.48
CA GLU A 389 24.35 41.41 75.36
C GLU A 389 23.99 40.67 76.66
N ARG A 390 24.22 41.29 77.82
CA ARG A 390 23.72 40.78 79.11
C ARG A 390 22.20 40.68 79.14
N GLU A 391 21.49 41.73 78.73
CA GLU A 391 20.02 41.72 78.65
C GLU A 391 19.50 40.64 77.69
N ARG A 392 20.19 40.46 76.55
CA ARG A 392 19.86 39.40 75.59
C ARG A 392 20.03 38.02 76.21
N LEU A 393 21.14 37.76 76.88
CA LEU A 393 21.40 36.49 77.56
C LEU A 393 20.40 36.25 78.71
N MET A 394 20.04 37.28 79.46
CA MET A 394 18.99 37.19 80.49
C MET A 394 17.62 36.81 79.90
N ARG A 395 17.22 37.41 78.77
CA ARG A 395 15.97 37.01 78.09
C ARG A 395 16.01 35.58 77.58
N GLN A 396 17.16 35.13 77.09
CA GLN A 396 17.35 33.74 76.68
C GLN A 396 17.30 32.78 77.88
N TYR A 397 17.91 33.16 79.00
CA TYR A 397 17.83 32.41 80.25
C TYR A 397 16.38 32.28 80.74
N GLU A 398 15.62 33.37 80.74
CA GLU A 398 14.21 33.39 81.13
C GLU A 398 13.36 32.50 80.20
N ALA A 399 13.60 32.57 78.89
CA ALA A 399 12.90 31.75 77.91
C ALA A 399 13.17 30.25 78.14
N ILE A 400 14.43 29.85 78.32
CA ILE A 400 14.80 28.46 78.59
C ILE A 400 14.24 28.00 79.94
N CYS A 401 14.29 28.82 80.99
CA CYS A 401 13.67 28.50 82.28
C CYS A 401 12.16 28.28 82.16
N SER A 402 11.48 29.10 81.36
CA SER A 402 10.05 28.91 81.07
C SER A 402 9.79 27.62 80.29
N GLU A 403 10.64 27.30 79.32
CA GLU A 403 10.52 26.08 78.52
C GLU A 403 10.78 24.81 79.35
N ILE A 404 11.83 24.81 80.20
CA ILE A 404 12.09 23.74 81.17
C ILE A 404 10.86 23.54 82.05
N LYS A 405 10.29 24.62 82.60
CA LYS A 405 9.10 24.54 83.46
C LYS A 405 7.91 23.95 82.72
N THR A 406 7.69 24.33 81.47
CA THR A 406 6.64 23.74 80.62
C THR A 406 6.91 22.26 80.36
N CYS A 407 8.13 21.88 80.02
CA CYS A 407 8.51 20.48 79.80
C CYS A 407 8.37 19.64 81.08
N GLU A 408 8.82 20.13 82.25
CA GLU A 408 8.70 19.44 83.54
C GLU A 408 7.23 19.27 83.95
N ASN A 409 6.40 20.31 83.78
CA ASN A 409 4.96 20.22 84.00
C ASN A 409 4.33 19.19 83.06
N ASN A 410 4.68 19.22 81.78
CA ASN A 410 4.16 18.29 80.77
C ASN A 410 4.59 16.85 81.08
N ILE A 411 5.81 16.60 81.55
CA ILE A 411 6.25 15.27 82.02
C ILE A 411 5.39 14.80 83.20
N GLY A 412 5.03 15.70 84.12
CA GLY A 412 4.15 15.39 85.24
C GLY A 412 2.77 14.86 84.84
N PHE A 413 2.28 15.18 83.64
CA PHE A 413 1.02 14.66 83.08
C PHE A 413 1.13 13.25 82.47
N PHE A 414 2.34 12.75 82.21
CA PHE A 414 2.56 11.42 81.65
C PHE A 414 2.69 10.35 82.74
N THR A 415 1.56 9.92 83.32
CA THR A 415 1.51 8.78 84.26
C THR A 415 1.38 7.45 83.52
N SER A 416 2.49 6.69 83.49
CA SER A 416 2.68 5.27 83.14
C SER A 416 1.57 4.55 82.31
N SER A 417 1.80 4.41 81.00
CA SER A 417 1.12 3.43 80.14
C SER A 417 2.13 2.70 79.24
N LYS A 418 1.95 1.38 79.12
CA LYS A 418 2.92 0.34 78.71
C LYS A 418 3.80 0.68 77.49
N ASN A 419 5.11 0.42 77.63
CA ASN A 419 6.23 0.34 76.66
C ASN A 419 6.43 1.43 75.58
N SER A 420 5.41 2.10 75.04
CA SER A 420 5.58 3.21 74.09
C SER A 420 5.80 4.56 74.79
N GLY A 421 5.17 4.76 75.96
CA GLY A 421 5.34 5.97 76.78
C GLY A 421 6.73 6.10 77.41
N ALA A 422 7.41 4.98 77.70
CA ALA A 422 8.72 4.98 78.33
C ALA A 422 9.80 5.62 77.43
N LYS A 423 9.76 5.38 76.11
CA LYS A 423 10.71 5.95 75.17
C LYS A 423 10.48 7.46 74.98
N LEU A 424 9.22 7.89 74.91
CA LEU A 424 8.85 9.30 74.83
C LEU A 424 9.22 10.06 76.11
N LEU A 425 8.99 9.45 77.29
CA LEU A 425 9.42 9.99 78.58
C LEU A 425 10.94 10.11 78.65
N GLN A 426 11.68 9.11 78.17
CA GLN A 426 13.15 9.17 78.11
C GLN A 426 13.65 10.25 77.15
N GLU A 427 12.97 10.46 76.02
CA GLU A 427 13.28 11.52 75.06
C GLU A 427 12.96 12.92 75.61
N MET A 428 11.81 13.08 76.28
CA MET A 428 11.42 14.30 76.98
C MET A 428 12.39 14.61 78.13
N GLN A 429 12.80 13.61 78.90
CA GLN A 429 13.78 13.76 79.97
C GLN A 429 15.14 14.20 79.41
N ARG A 430 15.61 13.54 78.35
CA ARG A 430 16.83 13.97 77.63
C ARG A 430 16.73 15.40 77.09
N ASN A 431 15.53 15.83 76.67
CA ASN A 431 15.32 17.19 76.21
C ASN A 431 15.40 18.20 77.37
N ILE A 432 14.80 17.89 78.52
CA ILE A 432 14.92 18.69 79.74
C ILE A 432 16.38 18.78 80.20
N ASP A 433 17.11 17.66 80.18
CA ASP A 433 18.51 17.63 80.59
C ASP A 433 19.36 18.53 79.67
N LYS A 434 19.13 18.49 78.35
CA LYS A 434 19.76 19.41 77.38
C LYS A 434 19.41 20.88 77.64
N LEU A 435 18.14 21.18 77.90
CA LEU A 435 17.71 22.55 78.21
C LEU A 435 18.36 23.05 79.51
N LYS A 436 18.54 22.18 80.51
CA LYS A 436 19.28 22.49 81.76
C LYS A 436 20.76 22.75 81.48
N GLU A 437 21.41 21.94 80.64
CA GLU A 437 22.80 22.18 80.20
C GLU A 437 22.95 23.53 79.48
N ASP A 438 22.04 23.86 78.56
CA ASP A 438 22.04 25.14 77.85
C ASP A 438 21.77 26.32 78.80
N ARG A 439 20.86 26.16 79.76
CA ARG A 439 20.61 27.16 80.82
C ARG A 439 21.87 27.43 81.64
N ASP A 440 22.54 26.37 82.11
CA ASP A 440 23.74 26.47 82.93
C ASP A 440 24.90 27.11 82.16
N LEU A 441 24.99 26.84 80.85
CA LEU A 441 25.91 27.51 79.95
C LEU A 441 25.62 29.02 79.82
N ILE A 442 24.34 29.42 79.70
CA ILE A 442 23.96 30.83 79.66
C ILE A 442 24.26 31.52 81.00
N ILE A 443 24.02 30.86 82.14
CA ILE A 443 24.39 31.37 83.46
C ILE A 443 25.90 31.65 83.51
N LYS A 444 26.74 30.70 83.09
CA LYS A 444 28.20 30.89 83.07
C LYS A 444 28.61 32.06 82.16
N LYS A 445 27.95 32.26 81.01
CA LYS A 445 28.20 33.42 80.14
C LYS A 445 27.80 34.75 80.77
N ILE A 446 26.68 34.79 81.49
CA ILE A 446 26.24 35.98 82.24
C ILE A 446 27.21 36.25 83.39
N GLN A 447 27.64 35.23 84.13
CA GLN A 447 28.66 35.35 85.18
C GLN A 447 29.98 35.91 84.63
N MET A 448 30.42 35.46 83.45
CA MET A 448 31.59 36.03 82.78
C MET A 448 31.43 37.51 82.38
N ILE A 449 30.19 38.01 82.21
CA ILE A 449 29.93 39.45 82.03
C ILE A 449 29.92 40.18 83.39
N ASP A 450 29.43 39.53 84.45
CA ASP A 450 29.19 40.13 85.77
C ASP A 450 30.43 40.11 86.70
N GLU A 451 31.36 39.17 86.50
CA GLU A 451 32.61 39.02 87.27
C GLU A 451 33.74 39.98 86.81
N ASP A 452 33.53 40.75 85.75
CA ASP A 452 34.55 41.48 84.97
C ASP A 452 34.12 42.92 84.59
#